data_AF-A0A543Q1S8-F1
#
_entry.id   AF-A0A543Q1S8-F1
#
_cell.length_a   1.000
_cell.length_b   1.000
_cell.length_c   1.000
_cell.angle_alpha   90.00
_cell.angle_beta   90.00
_cell.angle_gamma   90.00
#
_symmetry.space_group_name_H-M   'P 1'
#
loop_
_entity.id
_entity.type
_entity.pdbx_description
1 polymer ?
#
loop_
_entity_poly.entity_id
_entity_poly.type
_entity_poly.pdbx_seq_one_letter_code
_entity_poly.pdbx_strand_id
1 'polypeptide(L)'
;MPLLERVPLVRVVESEKGRFHVAHAELTNALSNDSWTDALLDAGESAIWDLIHFIVGFDDMGTWKDHVLWGRSLIVDFRNRVRKSQLLPSRHQESLSRTYVGHTIIPPVSGQGPLEIRSHVFLDSGAYQAVSKERDGMGLTLWNHTENCGVFMDAKGYVSHFSSE
;
A
#
# COMPACT_ATOMS: atom_id res chain seq x y z
N MET A 1 -7.47 -24.05 10.18
CA MET A 1 -7.67 -22.87 9.31
C MET A 1 -6.76 -22.98 8.09
N PRO A 2 -7.09 -23.83 7.09
CA PRO A 2 -6.14 -24.17 6.02
C PRO A 2 -5.96 -23.06 4.96
N LEU A 3 -6.89 -22.11 4.87
CA LEU A 3 -6.88 -21.06 3.84
C LEU A 3 -5.95 -19.90 4.23
N LEU A 4 -5.96 -19.49 5.49
CA LEU A 4 -5.17 -18.35 5.99
C LEU A 4 -3.67 -18.64 5.93
N GLU A 5 -3.26 -19.88 6.19
CA GLU A 5 -1.86 -20.34 6.09
C GLU A 5 -1.33 -20.33 4.64
N ARG A 6 -2.21 -20.20 3.64
CA ARG A 6 -1.84 -20.21 2.21
C ARG A 6 -1.81 -18.82 1.58
N VAL A 7 -2.21 -17.78 2.31
CA VAL A 7 -2.18 -16.40 1.77
C VAL A 7 -0.73 -15.90 1.86
N PRO A 8 -0.09 -15.56 0.72
CA PRO A 8 1.27 -15.05 0.76
C PRO A 8 1.31 -13.65 1.37
N LEU A 9 2.40 -13.31 2.07
CA LEU A 9 2.64 -11.96 2.59
C LEU A 9 2.72 -10.93 1.46
N VAL A 10 3.38 -11.32 0.36
CA VAL A 10 3.51 -10.52 -0.86
C VAL A 10 3.24 -11.43 -2.05
N ARG A 11 2.40 -10.99 -2.96
CA ARG A 11 2.19 -11.63 -4.25
C ARG A 11 2.91 -10.83 -5.33
N VAL A 12 3.88 -11.45 -5.97
CA VAL A 12 4.52 -10.94 -7.19
C VAL A 12 3.67 -11.35 -8.39
N VAL A 13 3.39 -10.41 -9.28
CA VAL A 13 2.58 -10.63 -10.48
C VAL A 13 3.33 -10.12 -11.70
N GLU A 14 3.59 -11.04 -12.63
CA GLU A 14 4.08 -10.72 -13.96
C GLU A 14 2.88 -10.53 -14.91
N SER A 15 2.85 -9.40 -15.62
CA SER A 15 1.78 -9.10 -16.58
C SER A 15 2.36 -8.56 -17.89
N GLU A 16 1.59 -8.62 -18.97
CA GLU A 16 1.98 -8.06 -20.27
C GLU A 16 2.24 -6.54 -20.22
N LYS A 17 1.69 -5.84 -19.23
CA LYS A 17 1.86 -4.39 -19.02
C LYS A 17 2.90 -4.04 -17.95
N GLY A 18 3.62 -5.04 -17.46
CA GLY A 18 4.67 -4.87 -16.47
C GLY A 18 4.39 -5.63 -15.19
N ARG A 19 5.44 -5.72 -14.39
CA ARG A 19 5.44 -6.35 -13.08
C ARG A 19 4.74 -5.45 -12.06
N PHE A 20 4.02 -6.07 -11.14
CA PHE A 20 3.52 -5.40 -9.94
C PHE A 20 3.45 -6.36 -8.75
N HIS A 21 3.26 -5.81 -7.57
CA HIS A 21 3.11 -6.56 -6.34
C HIS A 21 1.79 -6.24 -5.66
N VAL A 22 1.31 -7.18 -4.85
CA VAL A 22 0.21 -6.98 -3.91
C VAL A 22 0.71 -7.37 -2.53
N ALA A 23 0.60 -6.45 -1.58
CA ALA A 23 0.96 -6.65 -0.18
C ALA A 23 -0.16 -6.10 0.71
N HIS A 24 -0.25 -6.53 1.96
CA HIS A 24 -1.26 -5.98 2.87
C HIS A 24 -0.90 -4.54 3.27
N ALA A 25 0.28 -4.33 3.86
CA ALA A 25 0.83 -3.04 4.23
C ALA A 25 2.06 -2.70 3.36
N GLU A 26 3.09 -2.09 3.93
CA GLU A 26 4.20 -1.46 3.20
C GLU A 26 5.39 -2.42 3.00
N LEU A 27 6.13 -2.25 1.90
CA LEU A 27 7.43 -2.88 1.60
C LEU A 27 8.60 -1.91 1.75
N THR A 28 8.38 -0.80 2.44
CA THR A 28 9.39 0.23 2.69
C THR A 28 9.22 0.77 4.10
N ASN A 29 10.33 0.85 4.83
CA ASN A 29 10.40 1.56 6.09
C ASN A 29 10.92 2.98 5.86
N ALA A 30 10.03 3.97 5.95
CA ALA A 30 10.40 5.37 5.75
C ALA A 30 11.36 5.92 6.82
N LEU A 31 11.42 5.31 8.01
CA LEU A 31 12.27 5.78 9.11
C LEU A 31 13.74 5.42 8.90
N SER A 32 14.02 4.19 8.49
CA SER A 32 15.38 3.70 8.23
C SER A 32 15.79 3.83 6.76
N ASN A 33 14.83 4.14 5.87
CA ASN A 33 15.00 4.11 4.42
C ASN A 33 15.27 2.71 3.84
N ASP A 34 15.09 1.66 4.66
CA ASP A 34 15.16 0.27 4.19
C ASP A 34 13.94 -0.03 3.33
N SER A 35 14.14 -0.79 2.26
CA SER A 35 13.06 -1.16 1.37
C SER A 35 13.36 -2.48 0.67
N TRP A 36 12.29 -3.21 0.36
CA TRP A 36 12.36 -4.32 -0.58
C TRP A 36 12.69 -3.82 -1.98
N THR A 37 13.24 -4.72 -2.78
CA THR A 37 13.47 -4.53 -4.21
C THR A 37 12.93 -5.72 -4.96
N ASP A 38 12.72 -5.59 -6.26
CA ASP A 38 12.26 -6.69 -7.11
C ASP A 38 13.22 -7.89 -7.01
N ALA A 39 14.53 -7.63 -7.00
CA ALA A 39 15.56 -8.65 -6.85
C ALA A 39 15.47 -9.39 -5.50
N LEU A 40 15.20 -8.68 -4.41
CA LEU A 40 15.03 -9.31 -3.08
C LEU A 40 13.76 -10.17 -3.01
N LEU A 41 12.68 -9.71 -3.64
CA LEU A 41 11.44 -10.47 -3.74
C LEU A 41 11.62 -11.74 -4.57
N ASP A 42 12.38 -11.66 -5.67
CA ASP A 42 12.67 -12.80 -6.56
C ASP A 42 13.61 -13.82 -5.93
N ALA A 43 14.57 -13.37 -5.12
CA ALA A 43 15.51 -14.24 -4.44
C ALA A 43 14.85 -15.13 -3.39
N GLY A 44 13.69 -14.74 -2.86
CA GLY A 44 12.92 -15.53 -1.89
C GLY A 44 13.67 -15.77 -0.57
N GLU A 45 14.63 -14.91 -0.23
CA GLU A 45 15.52 -15.13 0.91
C GLU A 45 14.79 -14.97 2.26
N SER A 46 14.74 -16.05 3.05
CA SER A 46 14.06 -16.05 4.34
C SER A 46 14.72 -15.11 5.36
N ALA A 47 16.03 -14.86 5.28
CA ALA A 47 16.75 -14.12 6.31
C ALA A 47 16.29 -12.66 6.43
N ILE A 48 15.93 -12.03 5.30
CA ILE A 48 15.46 -10.64 5.27
C ILE A 48 14.11 -10.50 5.97
N TRP A 49 13.24 -11.50 5.82
CA TRP A 49 11.92 -11.50 6.45
C TRP A 49 11.98 -11.46 7.98
N ASP A 50 13.04 -12.00 8.58
CA ASP A 50 13.22 -12.11 10.03
C ASP A 50 14.05 -10.96 10.63
N LEU A 51 14.47 -9.97 9.82
CA LEU A 51 15.21 -8.81 10.30
C LEU A 51 14.35 -7.91 11.19
N ILE A 52 14.84 -7.70 12.41
CA ILE A 52 14.14 -6.94 13.46
C ILE A 52 14.34 -5.43 13.25
N HIS A 53 13.25 -4.67 13.26
CA HIS A 53 13.25 -3.22 13.20
C HIS A 53 11.98 -2.64 13.84
N PHE A 54 11.96 -1.32 14.08
CA PHE A 54 10.79 -0.64 14.62
C PHE A 54 9.70 -0.47 13.56
N ILE A 55 8.46 -0.84 13.89
CA ILE A 55 7.33 -0.83 12.95
C ILE A 55 6.33 0.27 13.35
N VAL A 56 6.33 1.33 12.55
CA VAL A 56 5.31 2.38 12.65
C VAL A 56 3.95 1.78 12.32
N GLY A 57 3.00 1.81 13.28
CA GLY A 57 1.67 1.21 13.15
C GLY A 57 1.45 0.01 14.07
N PHE A 58 2.53 -0.68 14.44
CA PHE A 58 2.57 -1.66 15.54
C PHE A 58 3.06 -1.02 16.85
N ASP A 59 3.87 0.05 16.74
CA ASP A 59 4.47 0.81 17.86
C ASP A 59 5.40 -0.01 18.75
N ASP A 60 6.06 -1.01 18.15
CA ASP A 60 7.05 -1.88 18.79
C ASP A 60 8.05 -2.39 17.73
N MET A 61 9.09 -3.08 18.21
CA MET A 61 10.00 -3.86 17.38
C MET A 61 9.30 -5.10 16.83
N GLY A 62 9.54 -5.41 15.56
CA GLY A 62 9.07 -6.63 14.92
C GLY A 62 9.90 -6.96 13.69
N THR A 63 9.45 -7.92 12.91
CA THR A 63 10.12 -8.40 11.70
C THR A 63 9.52 -7.79 10.43
N TRP A 64 10.11 -8.05 9.27
CA TRP A 64 9.47 -7.67 7.99
C TRP A 64 8.15 -8.39 7.74
N LYS A 65 7.94 -9.58 8.32
CA LYS A 65 6.63 -10.24 8.29
C LYS A 65 5.58 -9.38 9.00
N ASP A 66 5.93 -8.84 10.15
CA ASP A 66 5.06 -7.94 10.91
C ASP A 66 4.89 -6.60 10.18
N HIS A 67 5.94 -6.07 9.57
CA HIS A 67 5.89 -4.82 8.81
C HIS A 67 4.90 -4.90 7.66
N VAL A 68 4.94 -5.98 6.86
CA VAL A 68 4.02 -6.17 5.73
C VAL A 68 2.56 -6.37 6.19
N LEU A 69 2.33 -6.60 7.48
CA LEU A 69 0.99 -6.69 8.07
C LEU A 69 0.54 -5.41 8.79
N TRP A 70 1.45 -4.60 9.31
CA TRP A 70 1.11 -3.50 10.23
C TRP A 70 1.77 -2.15 9.91
N GLY A 71 2.68 -2.12 8.93
CA GLY A 71 3.46 -0.93 8.57
C GLY A 71 2.61 0.25 8.11
N ARG A 72 2.97 1.44 8.58
CA ARG A 72 2.35 2.75 8.28
C ARG A 72 3.37 3.87 8.12
N SER A 73 4.63 3.51 7.97
CA SER A 73 5.77 4.42 7.98
C SER A 73 5.71 5.43 6.83
N LEU A 74 5.32 5.00 5.63
CA LEU A 74 5.21 5.87 4.44
C LEU A 74 4.15 6.94 4.64
N ILE A 75 2.98 6.57 5.15
CA ILE A 75 1.89 7.53 5.40
C ILE A 75 2.25 8.50 6.52
N VAL A 76 2.92 8.03 7.57
CA VAL A 76 3.39 8.90 8.65
C VAL A 76 4.45 9.89 8.15
N ASP A 77 5.44 9.43 7.39
CA ASP A 77 6.45 10.28 6.78
C ASP A 77 5.84 11.33 5.84
N PHE A 78 4.96 10.89 4.93
CA PHE A 78 4.24 11.78 4.01
C PHE A 78 3.47 12.87 4.76
N ARG A 79 2.65 12.50 5.74
CA ARG A 79 1.85 13.46 6.53
C ARG A 79 2.74 14.42 7.33
N ASN A 80 3.85 13.94 7.88
CA ASN A 80 4.80 14.77 8.61
C ASN A 80 5.45 15.79 7.69
N ARG A 81 5.84 15.39 6.46
CA ARG A 81 6.42 16.30 5.47
C ARG A 81 5.43 17.35 4.99
N VAL A 82 4.17 16.95 4.72
CA VAL A 82 3.09 17.90 4.40
C VAL A 82 2.92 18.94 5.50
N ARG A 83 2.82 18.52 6.77
CA ARG A 83 2.65 19.43 7.91
C ARG A 83 3.81 20.40 8.10
N LYS A 84 5.03 19.97 7.76
CA LYS A 84 6.26 20.76 7.89
C LYS A 84 6.64 21.51 6.61
N SER A 85 5.80 21.47 5.57
CA SER A 85 6.08 22.05 4.25
C SER A 85 7.43 21.57 3.68
N GLN A 86 7.74 20.29 3.86
CA GLN A 86 8.97 19.65 3.38
C GLN A 86 8.76 19.00 2.01
N LEU A 87 9.86 18.73 1.31
CA LEU A 87 9.84 17.96 0.07
C LEU A 87 9.19 16.58 0.31
N LEU A 88 8.14 16.30 -0.47
CA LEU A 88 7.40 15.05 -0.41
C LEU A 88 8.26 13.89 -0.93
N PRO A 89 8.05 12.66 -0.42
CA PRO A 89 8.72 11.49 -0.96
C PRO A 89 8.35 11.31 -2.44
N SER A 90 9.28 10.75 -3.22
CA SER A 90 9.02 10.44 -4.63
C SER A 90 7.84 9.48 -4.76
N ARG A 91 7.09 9.60 -5.86
CA ARG A 91 6.04 8.62 -6.21
C ARG A 91 6.63 7.26 -6.55
N HIS A 92 7.84 7.22 -7.11
CA HIS A 92 8.49 6.00 -7.57
C HIS A 92 9.78 5.72 -6.79
N GLN A 93 10.05 4.44 -6.59
CA GLN A 93 11.34 3.91 -6.15
C GLN A 93 11.88 3.04 -7.28
N GLU A 94 13.08 3.36 -7.79
CA GLU A 94 13.62 2.74 -9.01
C GLU A 94 13.79 1.22 -8.93
N SER A 95 14.11 0.70 -7.74
CA SER A 95 14.38 -0.72 -7.52
C SER A 95 13.16 -1.55 -7.15
N LEU A 96 11.96 -0.95 -7.12
CA LEU A 96 10.73 -1.61 -6.69
C LEU A 96 9.59 -1.31 -7.66
N SER A 97 9.07 -2.37 -8.28
CA SER A 97 7.87 -2.32 -9.11
C SER A 97 6.64 -1.86 -8.31
N ARG A 98 5.63 -1.38 -9.03
CA ARG A 98 4.39 -0.86 -8.42
C ARG A 98 3.79 -1.88 -7.45
N THR A 99 3.47 -1.44 -6.24
CA THR A 99 3.02 -2.28 -5.14
C THR A 99 1.66 -1.78 -4.65
N TYR A 100 0.61 -2.56 -4.83
CA TYR A 100 -0.72 -2.23 -4.33
C TYR A 100 -0.89 -2.68 -2.88
N VAL A 101 -1.37 -1.78 -2.02
CA VAL A 101 -1.50 -2.00 -0.58
C VAL A 101 -2.88 -1.63 -0.04
N GLY A 102 -3.32 -2.32 1.01
CA GLY A 102 -4.68 -2.25 1.54
C GLY A 102 -4.80 -2.08 3.06
N HIS A 103 -3.73 -1.77 3.78
CA HIS A 103 -3.75 -1.69 5.24
C HIS A 103 -4.18 -0.31 5.78
N THR A 104 -3.59 0.76 5.25
CA THR A 104 -3.85 2.11 5.75
C THR A 104 -4.99 2.75 4.97
N ILE A 105 -6.06 3.11 5.69
CA ILE A 105 -7.25 3.74 5.09
C ILE A 105 -6.90 5.15 4.59
N ILE A 106 -6.88 5.29 3.27
CA ILE A 106 -6.63 6.51 2.50
C ILE A 106 -7.62 6.54 1.32
N PRO A 107 -8.81 7.13 1.49
CA PRO A 107 -9.74 7.30 0.38
C PRO A 107 -9.12 8.14 -0.76
N PRO A 108 -9.40 7.80 -2.02
CA PRO A 108 -8.90 8.58 -3.16
C PRO A 108 -9.49 9.99 -3.14
N VAL A 109 -8.71 10.96 -3.61
CA VAL A 109 -9.19 12.33 -3.81
C VAL A 109 -9.87 12.39 -5.18
N SER A 110 -11.07 12.99 -5.24
CA SER A 110 -11.84 13.12 -6.49
C SER A 110 -10.98 13.66 -7.63
N GLY A 111 -10.91 12.93 -8.73
CA GLY A 111 -10.13 13.28 -9.93
C GLY A 111 -8.61 13.07 -9.85
N GLN A 112 -8.05 12.65 -8.70
CA GLN A 112 -6.59 12.44 -8.54
C GLN A 112 -6.20 10.97 -8.34
N GLY A 113 -7.18 10.08 -8.10
CA GLY A 113 -6.92 8.65 -7.91
C GLY A 113 -6.34 8.29 -6.54
N PRO A 114 -5.84 7.06 -6.37
CA PRO A 114 -5.22 6.61 -5.12
C PRO A 114 -3.90 7.34 -4.85
N LEU A 115 -3.54 7.45 -3.58
CA LEU A 115 -2.25 8.01 -3.17
C LEU A 115 -1.12 7.08 -3.60
N GLU A 116 -0.10 7.64 -4.24
CA GLU A 116 1.12 6.93 -4.62
C GLU A 116 2.37 7.48 -3.92
N ILE A 117 3.11 6.62 -3.23
CA ILE A 117 4.36 6.97 -2.52
C ILE A 117 5.37 5.83 -2.68
N ARG A 118 6.58 6.12 -3.19
CA ARG A 118 7.70 5.16 -3.33
C ARG A 118 7.27 3.81 -3.93
N SER A 119 6.59 3.86 -5.06
CA SER A 119 5.99 2.73 -5.78
C SER A 119 4.79 2.08 -5.09
N HIS A 120 4.36 2.53 -3.92
CA HIS A 120 3.19 2.01 -3.21
C HIS A 120 1.92 2.76 -3.61
N VAL A 121 0.90 2.04 -4.02
CA VAL A 121 -0.43 2.57 -4.37
C VAL A 121 -1.42 2.13 -3.29
N PHE A 122 -1.95 3.09 -2.53
CA PHE A 122 -2.83 2.83 -1.40
C PHE A 122 -4.29 2.71 -1.88
N LEU A 123 -4.87 1.52 -1.76
CA LEU A 123 -6.20 1.19 -2.26
C LEU A 123 -7.26 1.02 -1.16
N ASP A 124 -6.89 1.01 0.11
CA ASP A 124 -7.89 0.93 1.17
C ASP A 124 -8.60 2.26 1.35
N SER A 125 -9.81 2.36 0.82
CA SER A 125 -10.68 3.52 0.98
C SER A 125 -11.70 3.37 2.09
N GLY A 126 -11.56 2.36 2.95
CA GLY A 126 -12.34 2.24 4.19
C GLY A 126 -13.75 1.67 4.01
N ALA A 127 -13.96 0.70 3.12
CA ALA A 127 -15.28 0.12 2.86
C ALA A 127 -16.01 -0.36 4.13
N TYR A 128 -15.27 -0.98 5.06
CA TYR A 128 -15.80 -1.37 6.37
C TYR A 128 -16.27 -0.15 7.19
N GLN A 129 -15.54 0.96 7.16
CA GLN A 129 -15.96 2.19 7.86
C GLN A 129 -17.18 2.84 7.19
N ALA A 130 -17.29 2.73 5.87
CA ALA A 130 -18.43 3.26 5.12
C ALA A 130 -19.73 2.56 5.53
N VAL A 131 -19.72 1.23 5.64
CA VAL A 131 -20.92 0.44 5.95
C VAL A 131 -21.15 0.29 7.45
N SER A 132 -20.13 -0.07 8.23
CA SER A 132 -20.29 -0.40 9.66
C SER A 132 -20.19 0.80 10.59
N LYS A 133 -19.63 1.93 10.13
CA LYS A 133 -19.48 3.16 10.93
C LYS A 133 -20.15 4.37 10.28
N GLU A 134 -20.84 4.18 9.15
CA GLU A 134 -21.55 5.23 8.41
C GLU A 134 -20.70 6.48 8.19
N ARG A 135 -19.39 6.30 7.91
CA ARG A 135 -18.49 7.42 7.66
C ARG A 135 -18.56 7.88 6.22
N ASP A 136 -18.94 9.13 6.03
CA ASP A 136 -18.91 9.81 4.74
C ASP A 136 -17.48 9.87 4.17
N GLY A 137 -17.39 9.85 2.83
CA GLY A 137 -16.12 9.91 2.10
C GLY A 137 -15.30 8.62 2.11
N MET A 138 -15.87 7.52 2.62
CA MET A 138 -15.27 6.18 2.62
C MET A 138 -16.01 5.26 1.64
N GLY A 139 -15.34 4.19 1.19
CA GLY A 139 -15.91 3.27 0.21
C GLY A 139 -14.98 2.15 -0.18
N LEU A 140 -15.29 1.47 -1.27
CA LEU A 140 -14.46 0.42 -1.88
C LEU A 140 -13.75 0.99 -3.10
N THR A 141 -12.43 0.83 -3.16
CA THR A 141 -11.64 1.13 -4.36
C THR A 141 -11.28 -0.16 -5.08
N LEU A 142 -11.50 -0.18 -6.38
CA LEU A 142 -11.03 -1.23 -7.29
C LEU A 142 -10.09 -0.59 -8.31
N TRP A 143 -8.99 -1.27 -8.61
CA TRP A 143 -7.97 -0.76 -9.52
C TRP A 143 -7.60 -1.82 -10.57
N ASN A 144 -7.52 -1.39 -11.82
CA ASN A 144 -7.04 -2.16 -12.95
C ASN A 144 -5.61 -1.72 -13.28
N HIS A 145 -4.64 -2.61 -13.02
CA HIS A 145 -3.23 -2.35 -13.32
C HIS A 145 -2.97 -2.17 -14.82
N THR A 146 -3.57 -3.01 -15.66
CA THR A 146 -3.36 -3.03 -17.11
C THR A 146 -3.84 -1.73 -17.77
N GLU A 147 -4.99 -1.21 -17.32
CA GLU A 147 -5.61 0.00 -17.84
C GLU A 147 -5.18 1.27 -17.09
N ASN A 148 -4.42 1.12 -16.00
CA ASN A 148 -4.00 2.19 -15.10
C ASN A 148 -5.18 3.08 -14.63
N CYS A 149 -6.31 2.45 -14.36
CA CYS A 149 -7.56 3.12 -13.99
C CYS A 149 -8.24 2.42 -12.83
N GLY A 150 -9.19 3.10 -12.19
CA GLY A 150 -9.93 2.51 -11.08
C GLY A 150 -11.28 3.16 -10.87
N VAL A 151 -12.02 2.55 -9.96
CA VAL A 151 -13.31 3.03 -9.50
C VAL A 151 -13.35 3.08 -7.98
N PHE A 152 -14.06 4.06 -7.45
CA PHE A 152 -14.44 4.12 -6.04
C PHE A 152 -15.96 4.05 -5.96
N MET A 153 -16.44 3.18 -5.08
CA MET A 153 -17.85 3.02 -4.80
C MET A 153 -18.11 3.34 -3.34
N ASP A 154 -18.95 4.35 -3.08
CA ASP A 154 -19.35 4.70 -1.72
C ASP A 154 -20.43 3.74 -1.16
N ALA A 155 -20.81 3.92 0.11
CA ALA A 155 -21.84 3.09 0.75
C ALA A 155 -23.24 3.23 0.12
N LYS A 156 -23.48 4.27 -0.69
CA LYS A 156 -24.76 4.52 -1.39
C LYS A 156 -24.75 3.95 -2.80
N GLY A 157 -23.64 3.35 -3.23
CA GLY A 157 -23.46 2.81 -4.58
C GLY A 157 -23.14 3.86 -5.63
N TYR A 158 -22.79 5.10 -5.23
CA TYR A 158 -22.27 6.09 -6.17
C TYR A 158 -20.86 5.69 -6.59
N VAL A 159 -20.62 5.68 -7.90
CA VAL A 159 -19.34 5.28 -8.50
C VAL A 159 -18.65 6.49 -9.11
N SER A 160 -17.41 6.73 -8.70
CA SER A 160 -16.49 7.67 -9.35
C SER A 160 -15.36 6.92 -10.05
N HIS A 161 -14.97 7.42 -11.22
CA HIS A 161 -13.88 6.86 -12.02
C HIS A 161 -12.60 7.69 -11.84
N PHE A 162 -11.46 7.01 -11.89
CA PHE A 162 -10.15 7.63 -11.85
C PHE A 162 -9.23 7.02 -12.89
N SER A 163 -8.28 7.82 -13.36
CA SER A 163 -7.14 7.41 -14.16
C SER A 163 -5.90 8.06 -13.56
N SER A 164 -4.81 7.31 -13.42
CA SER A 164 -3.50 7.96 -13.22
C SER A 164 -2.97 8.35 -14.59
N GLU A 165 -2.56 9.60 -14.72
CA GLU A 165 -1.64 10.03 -15.80
C GLU A 165 -0.29 9.31 -15.66
#